data_AF-A0A7S2Q7G2-F1
#
_entry.id   AF-A0A7S2Q7G2-F1
#
_cell.length_a   1.000
_cell.length_b   1.000
_cell.length_c   1.000
_cell.angle_alpha   90.00
_cell.angle_beta   90.00
_cell.angle_gamma   90.00
#
_symmetry.space_group_name_H-M   'P 1'
#
loop_
_entity.id
_entity.type
_entity.pdbx_description
1 polymer ?
#
loop_
_entity_poly.entity_id
_entity_poly.type
_entity_poly.pdbx_seq_one_letter_code
_entity_poly.pdbx_strand_id
1 'polypeptide(L)'
;LKRTPEPVRAASSARRPRVPPFCAMVKNSAFVFIKPHAVTDKVKDLVKEVFEKKEITITKEGSIEAEEIDKKKKIDQHYYAIASKATILTPDKLAVPADKFKDKFGLEWADVLKDGKALNAMGACEKFGIDASELDKMWAACKKAGDLVKFG
;
A
#
# COMPACT_ATOMS: atom_id res chain seq x y z
N LEU A 1 -90.10 0.11 -17.10
CA LEU A 1 -90.50 0.91 -15.92
C LEU A 1 -89.25 1.16 -15.08
N LYS A 2 -88.90 2.44 -14.90
CA LYS A 2 -87.98 3.04 -13.92
C LYS A 2 -86.51 2.56 -13.82
N ARG A 3 -85.64 3.42 -14.37
CA ARG A 3 -84.26 3.67 -13.93
C ARG A 3 -84.26 4.22 -12.49
N THR A 4 -83.34 3.73 -11.67
CA THR A 4 -82.71 4.47 -10.56
C THR A 4 -81.23 4.03 -10.50
N PRO A 5 -80.26 4.96 -10.45
CA PRO A 5 -78.85 4.61 -10.34
C PRO A 5 -78.42 4.57 -8.87
N GLU A 6 -77.68 3.52 -8.47
CA GLU A 6 -76.93 3.51 -7.21
C GLU A 6 -75.57 4.20 -7.37
N PRO A 7 -75.05 4.86 -6.30
CA PRO A 7 -73.89 5.72 -6.40
C PRO A 7 -72.59 4.91 -6.49
N VAL A 8 -71.76 5.28 -7.47
CA VAL A 8 -70.38 4.81 -7.62
C VAL A 8 -69.58 5.23 -6.38
N ARG A 9 -69.28 4.27 -5.50
CA ARG A 9 -68.30 4.45 -4.42
C ARG A 9 -66.91 4.54 -5.04
N ALA A 10 -66.34 5.74 -5.06
CA ALA A 10 -64.96 5.99 -5.43
C ALA A 10 -64.02 5.30 -4.42
N ALA A 11 -63.46 4.15 -4.79
CA ALA A 11 -62.31 3.57 -4.09
C ALA A 11 -61.06 4.35 -4.52
N SER A 12 -60.76 5.45 -3.81
CA SER A 12 -59.50 6.17 -3.93
C SER A 12 -58.37 5.29 -3.38
N SER A 13 -57.72 4.53 -4.26
CA SER A 13 -56.44 3.87 -3.99
C SER A 13 -55.36 4.95 -3.85
N ALA A 14 -55.17 5.44 -2.63
CA ALA A 14 -54.00 6.25 -2.29
C ALA A 14 -52.76 5.35 -2.36
N ARG A 15 -52.06 5.37 -3.51
CA ARG A 15 -50.71 4.81 -3.62
C ARG A 15 -49.80 5.58 -2.67
N ARG A 16 -49.32 4.92 -1.62
CA ARG A 16 -48.18 5.42 -0.83
C ARG A 16 -46.99 5.61 -1.79
N PRO A 17 -46.24 6.72 -1.70
CA PRO A 17 -45.01 6.85 -2.47
C PRO A 17 -44.05 5.73 -2.05
N ARG A 18 -43.58 4.94 -3.03
CA ARG A 18 -42.52 3.96 -2.80
C ARG A 18 -41.25 4.74 -2.53
N VAL A 19 -40.77 4.70 -1.29
CA VAL A 19 -39.43 5.19 -0.95
C VAL A 19 -38.44 4.31 -1.72
N PRO A 20 -37.55 4.87 -2.56
CA PRO A 20 -36.56 4.05 -3.25
C PRO A 20 -35.69 3.33 -2.20
N PRO A 21 -35.24 2.09 -2.48
CA PRO A 21 -34.36 1.38 -1.57
C PRO A 21 -33.12 2.25 -1.37
N PHE A 22 -32.83 2.54 -0.10
CA PHE A 22 -31.64 3.23 0.35
C PHE A 22 -30.44 2.74 -0.48
N CYS A 23 -29.81 3.61 -1.27
CA CYS A 23 -28.55 3.30 -1.93
C CYS A 23 -27.65 2.70 -0.84
N ALA A 24 -27.27 1.43 -0.99
CA ALA A 24 -26.34 0.79 -0.07
C ALA A 24 -25.08 1.66 -0.06
N MET A 25 -24.90 2.46 0.99
CA MET A 25 -23.76 3.36 1.08
C MET A 25 -22.52 2.48 1.05
N VAL A 26 -21.70 2.63 0.01
CA VAL A 26 -20.42 1.94 -0.08
C VAL A 26 -19.55 2.50 1.05
N LYS A 27 -19.37 1.72 2.11
CA LYS A 27 -18.52 2.10 3.23
C LYS A 27 -17.07 1.91 2.83
N ASN A 28 -16.30 2.99 2.85
CA ASN A 28 -14.86 2.92 2.65
C ASN A 28 -14.23 2.12 3.79
N SER A 29 -13.35 1.19 3.44
CA SER A 29 -12.59 0.38 4.39
C SER A 29 -11.11 0.62 4.14
N ALA A 30 -10.33 0.74 5.21
CA ALA A 30 -8.90 0.94 5.15
C ALA A 30 -8.18 -0.08 6.04
N PHE A 31 -6.99 -0.50 5.62
CA PHE A 31 -6.06 -1.23 6.48
C PHE A 31 -5.11 -0.23 7.12
N VAL A 32 -4.99 -0.28 8.44
CA VAL A 32 -4.11 0.59 9.22
C VAL A 32 -3.24 -0.28 10.11
N PHE A 33 -1.95 0.00 10.13
CA PHE A 33 -1.00 -0.64 11.03
C PHE A 33 -0.19 0.43 11.77
N ILE A 34 0.19 0.11 13.00
CA ILE A 34 1.10 0.96 13.80
C ILE A 34 2.53 0.52 13.49
N LYS A 35 3.44 1.47 13.25
CA LYS A 35 4.84 1.15 12.96
C LYS A 35 5.48 0.37 14.12
N PRO A 36 6.41 -0.56 13.86
CA PRO A 36 7.01 -1.41 14.90
C PRO A 36 7.61 -0.64 16.08
N HIS A 37 8.30 0.48 15.85
CA HIS A 37 8.87 1.31 16.93
C HIS A 37 7.85 2.17 17.69
N ALA A 38 6.61 2.26 17.19
CA ALA A 38 5.55 3.07 17.77
C ALA A 38 4.44 2.21 18.41
N VAL A 39 4.54 0.87 18.35
CA VAL A 39 3.53 -0.05 18.88
C VAL A 39 3.60 -0.14 20.41
N THR A 40 3.11 0.89 21.07
CA THR A 40 2.94 0.93 22.53
C THR A 40 1.45 0.93 22.87
N ASP A 41 1.08 0.47 24.06
CA ASP A 41 -0.33 0.42 24.46
C ASP A 41 -0.98 1.81 24.45
N LYS A 42 -0.23 2.84 24.86
CA LYS A 42 -0.66 4.25 24.75
C LYS A 42 -1.03 4.67 23.31
N VAL A 43 -0.25 4.21 22.32
CA VAL A 43 -0.51 4.55 20.91
C VAL A 43 -1.69 3.73 20.38
N LYS A 44 -1.84 2.47 20.79
CA LYS A 44 -3.03 1.67 20.43
C LYS A 44 -4.31 2.33 20.95
N ASP A 45 -4.30 2.77 22.21
CA ASP A 45 -5.43 3.46 22.83
C ASP A 45 -5.73 4.79 22.13
N LEU A 46 -4.70 5.58 21.84
CA LEU A 46 -4.84 6.83 21.09
C LEU A 46 -5.49 6.60 19.71
N VAL A 47 -5.07 5.57 18.98
CA VAL A 47 -5.64 5.25 17.67
C VAL A 47 -7.11 4.85 17.78
N LYS A 48 -7.46 4.03 18.79
CA LYS A 48 -8.86 3.63 19.06
C LYS A 48 -9.72 4.86 19.36
N GLU A 49 -9.27 5.74 20.25
CA GLU A 49 -9.98 6.95 20.63
C GLU A 49 -10.15 7.91 19.44
N VAL A 50 -9.12 8.10 18.61
CA VAL A 50 -9.19 8.95 17.42
C VAL A 50 -10.17 8.39 16.40
N PHE A 51 -10.20 7.07 16.20
CA PHE A 51 -11.12 6.44 15.25
C PHE A 51 -12.56 6.55 15.73
N GLU A 52 -12.82 6.31 17.02
CA GLU A 52 -14.14 6.49 17.62
C GLU A 52 -14.63 7.94 17.50
N LYS A 53 -13.79 8.92 17.84
CA LYS A 53 -14.10 10.36 17.66
C LYS A 53 -14.37 10.77 16.21
N LYS A 54 -13.88 10.01 15.25
CA LYS A 54 -14.07 10.25 13.80
C LYS A 54 -15.14 9.35 13.19
N GLU A 55 -15.90 8.64 14.02
CA GLU A 55 -16.96 7.72 13.58
C GLU A 55 -16.44 6.60 12.65
N ILE A 56 -15.16 6.22 12.82
CA ILE A 56 -14.51 5.12 12.11
C ILE A 56 -14.62 3.85 12.95
N THR A 57 -15.25 2.81 12.40
CA THR A 57 -15.41 1.52 13.08
C THR A 57 -14.23 0.58 12.79
N ILE A 58 -13.59 0.05 13.84
CA ILE A 58 -12.61 -1.03 13.71
C ILE A 58 -13.38 -2.35 13.57
N THR A 59 -13.31 -2.97 12.39
CA THR A 59 -14.00 -4.25 12.11
C THR A 59 -13.17 -5.47 12.50
N LYS A 60 -11.84 -5.35 12.48
CA LYS A 60 -10.90 -6.40 12.86
C LYS A 60 -9.61 -5.77 13.38
N GLU A 61 -9.10 -6.29 14.48
CA GLU A 61 -7.79 -5.96 15.03
C GLU A 61 -6.96 -7.24 15.23
N GLY A 62 -5.64 -7.08 15.31
CA GLY A 62 -4.70 -8.16 15.57
C GLY A 62 -3.27 -7.65 15.70
N SER A 63 -2.41 -8.50 16.27
CA SER A 63 -0.96 -8.30 16.30
C SER A 63 -0.29 -9.27 15.35
N ILE A 64 0.81 -8.82 14.74
CA ILE A 64 1.69 -9.68 13.95
C ILE A 64 3.09 -9.39 14.46
N GLU A 65 3.76 -10.44 14.95
CA GLU A 65 5.13 -10.33 15.42
C GLU A 65 6.09 -10.08 14.25
N ALA A 66 7.17 -9.35 14.50
CA ALA A 66 8.16 -9.00 13.48
C ALA A 66 8.74 -10.24 12.78
N GLU A 67 8.99 -11.31 13.55
CA GLU A 67 9.47 -12.59 13.02
C GLU A 67 8.49 -13.21 12.00
N GLU A 68 7.19 -13.08 12.23
CA GLU A 68 6.17 -13.58 11.30
C GLU A 68 6.06 -12.69 10.05
N ILE A 69 6.22 -11.38 10.21
CA ILE A 69 6.29 -10.42 9.11
C ILE A 69 7.46 -10.76 8.18
N ASP A 70 8.65 -10.97 8.74
CA ASP A 70 9.87 -11.26 7.99
C ASP A 70 9.79 -12.64 7.33
N LYS A 71 9.39 -13.67 8.09
CA LYS A 71 9.28 -15.04 7.57
C LYS A 71 8.25 -15.17 6.46
N LYS A 72 7.11 -14.47 6.57
CA LYS A 72 6.05 -14.50 5.55
C LYS A 72 6.17 -13.36 4.53
N LYS A 73 7.22 -12.54 4.62
CA LYS A 73 7.48 -11.37 3.76
C LYS A 73 6.23 -10.48 3.60
N LYS A 74 5.46 -10.27 4.68
CA LYS A 74 4.13 -9.63 4.63
C LYS A 74 4.21 -8.16 4.24
N ILE A 75 5.24 -7.47 4.72
CA ILE A 75 5.53 -6.08 4.34
C ILE A 75 5.99 -6.03 2.88
N ASP A 76 6.84 -6.96 2.44
CA ASP A 76 7.25 -7.05 1.04
C ASP A 76 6.06 -7.33 0.10
N GLN A 77 5.08 -8.13 0.53
CA GLN A 77 3.85 -8.39 -0.21
C GLN A 77 2.94 -7.15 -0.25
N HIS A 78 2.82 -6.42 0.86
CA HIS A 78 2.02 -5.20 0.92
C HIS A 78 2.63 -4.04 0.12
N TYR A 79 3.97 -3.95 0.10
CA TYR A 79 4.75 -3.00 -0.69
C TYR A 79 5.38 -3.63 -1.94
N TYR A 80 4.73 -4.63 -2.54
CA TYR A 80 5.32 -5.46 -3.61
C TYR A 80 5.99 -4.65 -4.72
N ALA A 81 5.45 -3.49 -5.10
CA ALA A 81 6.08 -2.65 -6.12
C ALA A 81 7.47 -2.10 -5.72
N ILE A 82 7.69 -1.84 -4.43
CA ILE A 82 8.94 -1.26 -3.89
C ILE A 82 9.88 -2.38 -3.42
N ALA A 83 9.34 -3.35 -2.67
CA ALA A 83 10.12 -4.48 -2.17
C ALA A 83 10.60 -5.37 -3.32
N SER A 84 9.80 -5.56 -4.38
CA SER A 84 10.23 -6.40 -5.50
C SER A 84 11.48 -5.84 -6.16
N LYS A 85 11.57 -4.53 -6.39
CA LYS A 85 12.76 -3.90 -6.98
C LYS A 85 13.97 -3.89 -6.04
N ALA A 86 13.75 -3.73 -4.74
CA ALA A 86 14.83 -3.56 -3.76
C ALA A 86 15.42 -4.88 -3.26
N THR A 87 14.61 -5.93 -3.08
CA THR A 87 15.03 -7.16 -2.37
C THR A 87 14.75 -8.46 -3.12
N ILE A 88 13.92 -8.46 -4.17
CA ILE A 88 13.47 -9.70 -4.83
C ILE A 88 14.03 -9.85 -6.25
N LEU A 89 13.95 -8.79 -7.05
CA LEU A 89 14.38 -8.80 -8.44
C LEU A 89 15.89 -8.64 -8.51
N THR A 90 16.50 -9.42 -9.39
CA THR A 90 17.88 -9.22 -9.81
C THR A 90 17.94 -8.03 -10.78
N PRO A 91 19.07 -7.31 -10.85
CA PRO A 91 19.15 -6.07 -11.64
C PRO A 91 18.83 -6.23 -13.13
N ASP A 92 19.08 -7.40 -13.71
CA ASP A 92 18.72 -7.75 -15.11
C ASP A 92 17.20 -7.72 -15.36
N LYS A 93 16.39 -7.84 -14.31
CA LYS A 93 14.92 -7.81 -14.39
C LYS A 93 14.34 -6.41 -14.17
N LEU A 94 15.18 -5.40 -13.95
CA LEU A 94 14.75 -4.03 -13.75
C LEU A 94 14.69 -3.27 -15.08
N ALA A 95 13.59 -2.55 -15.30
CA ALA A 95 13.46 -1.63 -16.43
C ALA A 95 14.24 -0.33 -16.15
N VAL A 96 15.56 -0.39 -16.29
CA VAL A 96 16.46 0.77 -16.13
C VAL A 96 16.58 1.48 -17.49
N PRO A 97 16.25 2.79 -17.58
CA PRO A 97 16.51 3.57 -18.79
C PRO A 97 18.02 3.73 -19.00
N ALA A 98 18.57 3.02 -19.99
CA ALA A 98 20.01 2.95 -20.25
C ALA A 98 20.62 4.34 -20.49
N ASP A 99 19.95 5.21 -21.24
CA ASP A 99 20.44 6.57 -21.52
C ASP A 99 20.62 7.38 -20.23
N LYS A 100 19.61 7.39 -19.35
CA LYS A 100 19.69 8.08 -18.05
C LYS A 100 20.77 7.50 -17.14
N PHE A 101 20.99 6.19 -17.20
CA PHE A 101 22.04 5.53 -16.43
C PHE A 101 23.42 5.96 -16.94
N LYS A 102 23.62 5.94 -18.26
CA LYS A 102 24.84 6.37 -18.92
C LYS A 102 25.14 7.84 -18.67
N ASP A 103 24.16 8.72 -18.78
CA ASP A 103 24.32 10.16 -18.51
C ASP A 103 24.81 10.43 -17.09
N LYS A 104 24.39 9.61 -16.12
CA LYS A 104 24.77 9.78 -14.72
C LYS A 104 26.11 9.16 -14.37
N PHE A 105 26.32 7.91 -14.80
CA PHE A 105 27.44 7.08 -14.34
C PHE A 105 28.56 6.95 -15.37
N GLY A 106 28.35 7.41 -16.60
CA GLY A 106 29.31 7.27 -17.70
C GLY A 106 29.55 5.83 -18.16
N LEU A 107 28.69 4.89 -17.73
CA LEU A 107 28.81 3.46 -17.98
C LEU A 107 27.57 2.95 -18.73
N GLU A 108 27.77 1.98 -19.61
CA GLU A 108 26.66 1.27 -20.25
C GLU A 108 26.00 0.31 -19.26
N TRP A 109 24.66 0.34 -19.19
CA TRP A 109 23.92 -0.54 -18.28
C TRP A 109 24.19 -2.03 -18.55
N ALA A 110 24.32 -2.41 -19.82
CA ALA A 110 24.61 -3.79 -20.23
C ALA A 110 25.99 -4.27 -19.72
N ASP A 111 27.01 -3.41 -19.73
CA ASP A 111 28.34 -3.73 -19.24
C ASP A 111 28.36 -3.88 -17.71
N VAL A 112 27.63 -3.00 -17.01
CA VAL A 112 27.47 -3.08 -15.55
C VAL A 112 26.77 -4.38 -15.11
N LEU A 113 25.77 -4.83 -15.87
CA LEU A 113 25.11 -6.13 -15.65
C LEU A 113 26.08 -7.28 -15.91
N LYS A 114 26.80 -7.25 -17.03
CA LYS A 114 27.75 -8.30 -17.43
C LYS A 114 28.90 -8.45 -16.42
N ASP A 115 29.38 -7.33 -15.88
CA ASP A 115 30.45 -7.29 -14.89
C ASP A 115 29.97 -7.66 -13.46
N GLY A 116 28.68 -7.92 -13.26
CA GLY A 116 28.12 -8.23 -11.93
C GLY A 116 28.25 -7.08 -10.93
N LYS A 117 28.29 -5.83 -11.43
CA LYS A 117 28.43 -4.61 -10.63
C LYS A 117 27.08 -4.09 -10.13
N ALA A 118 26.00 -4.34 -10.87
CA ALA A 118 24.66 -4.04 -10.39
C ALA A 118 24.24 -5.07 -9.34
N LEU A 119 23.68 -4.59 -8.22
CA LEU A 119 23.15 -5.41 -7.13
C LEU A 119 21.85 -4.79 -6.64
N ASN A 120 20.94 -5.64 -6.14
CA ASN A 120 19.83 -5.16 -5.31
C ASN A 120 20.31 -5.00 -3.85
N ALA A 121 19.45 -4.50 -2.95
CA ALA A 121 19.86 -4.21 -1.58
C ALA A 121 20.32 -5.46 -0.82
N MET A 122 19.62 -6.60 -0.99
CA MET A 122 20.02 -7.86 -0.35
C MET A 122 21.35 -8.37 -0.90
N GLY A 123 21.53 -8.38 -2.21
CA GLY A 123 22.77 -8.80 -2.85
C GLY A 123 23.94 -7.88 -2.51
N ALA A 124 23.69 -6.59 -2.28
CA ALA A 124 24.70 -5.67 -1.77
C ALA A 124 25.09 -6.02 -0.33
N CYS A 125 24.12 -6.23 0.58
CA CYS A 125 24.40 -6.69 1.94
C CYS A 125 25.21 -7.99 1.95
N GLU A 126 24.82 -8.98 1.16
CA GLU A 126 25.54 -10.25 1.03
C GLU A 126 26.96 -10.07 0.47
N LYS A 127 27.13 -9.29 -0.61
CA LYS A 127 28.43 -9.10 -1.27
C LYS A 127 29.41 -8.31 -0.41
N PHE A 128 28.93 -7.32 0.34
CA PHE A 128 29.76 -6.48 1.20
C PHE A 128 29.88 -7.03 2.63
N GLY A 129 29.08 -8.03 3.00
CA GLY A 129 29.06 -8.59 4.36
C GLY A 129 28.54 -7.60 5.40
N ILE A 130 27.61 -6.72 5.00
CA ILE A 130 27.08 -5.63 5.82
C ILE A 130 25.58 -5.82 6.08
N ASP A 131 25.09 -5.21 7.16
CA ASP A 131 23.66 -5.20 7.44
C ASP A 131 22.90 -4.08 6.70
N ALA A 132 21.57 -4.08 6.81
CA ALA A 132 20.72 -3.09 6.16
C ALA A 132 20.94 -1.66 6.69
N SER A 133 21.36 -1.50 7.95
CA SER A 133 21.62 -0.19 8.55
C SER A 133 22.94 0.40 8.04
N GLU A 134 23.94 -0.44 7.84
CA GLU A 134 25.22 -0.07 7.23
C GLU A 134 25.04 0.29 5.75
N LEU A 135 24.27 -0.51 5.02
CA LEU A 135 23.92 -0.20 3.63
C LEU A 135 23.19 1.14 3.51
N ASP A 136 22.26 1.44 4.42
CA ASP A 136 21.56 2.74 4.45
C ASP A 136 22.53 3.91 4.70
N LYS A 137 23.52 3.75 5.58
CA LYS A 137 24.57 4.77 5.80
C LYS A 137 25.39 5.01 4.55
N MET A 138 25.80 3.96 3.85
CA MET A 138 26.55 4.06 2.59
C MET A 138 25.71 4.76 1.51
N TRP A 139 24.45 4.35 1.38
CA TRP A 139 23.49 4.96 0.47
C TRP A 139 23.30 6.46 0.76
N ALA A 140 23.18 6.84 2.04
CA ALA A 140 23.06 8.23 2.47
C ALA A 140 24.32 9.05 2.13
N ALA A 141 25.52 8.45 2.20
CA ALA A 141 26.75 9.10 1.79
C ALA A 141 26.78 9.35 0.27
N CYS A 142 26.44 8.34 -0.55
CA CYS A 142 26.31 8.49 -2.00
C CYS A 142 25.28 9.57 -2.37
N LYS A 143 24.17 9.65 -1.61
CA LYS A 143 23.13 10.66 -1.83
C LYS A 143 23.66 12.08 -1.60
N LYS A 144 24.49 12.27 -0.57
CA LYS A 144 25.14 13.57 -0.30
C LYS A 144 26.21 13.90 -1.33
N ALA A 145 26.93 12.91 -1.84
CA ALA A 145 27.92 13.08 -2.91
C ALA A 145 27.28 13.34 -4.28
N GLY A 146 25.97 13.10 -4.42
CA GLY A 146 25.25 13.28 -5.67
C GLY A 146 25.31 12.06 -6.59
N ASP A 147 25.74 10.90 -6.11
CA ASP A 147 25.92 9.66 -6.89
C ASP A 147 24.62 8.84 -7.03
N LEU A 148 23.47 9.50 -6.90
CA LEU A 148 22.15 8.88 -7.06
C LEU A 148 21.41 9.45 -8.27
N VAL A 149 20.69 8.59 -8.96
CA VAL A 149 19.70 8.95 -9.98
C VAL A 149 18.44 8.13 -9.77
N LYS A 150 17.29 8.78 -9.87
CA LYS A 150 15.99 8.11 -9.80
C LYS A 150 15.53 7.73 -11.21
N PHE A 151 15.26 6.45 -11.41
CA PHE A 151 14.81 5.93 -12.71
C PHE A 151 13.29 5.88 -12.89
N GLY A 152 12.50 5.96 -11.81
CA GLY A 152 11.05 5.85 -11.82
C GLY A 152 10.52 5.21 -10.55
#